data_AF-A4NZ85-F1
#
_entry.id   AF-A4NZ85-F1
#
_cell.length_a   1.000
_cell.length_b   1.000
_cell.length_c   1.000
_cell.angle_alpha   90.00
_cell.angle_beta   90.00
_cell.angle_gamma   90.00
#
_symmetry.space_group_name_H-M   'P 1'
#
loop_
_entity.id
_entity.type
_entity.pdbx_description
1 polymer ?
#
loop_
_entity_poly.entity_id
_entity_poly.type
_entity_poly.pdbx_seq_one_letter_code
_entity_poly.pdbx_strand_id
1 'polypeptide(L)'
;MSKISLDALNVRNALIEKGIETPMIDPTQAKNERRESIAKHMHEVMKLIGLDLRDDSLEETPNRLAKMFIDEILVEWIMRIFQR
;
A
#
# COMPACT_ATOMS: atom_id res chain seq x y z
N MET A 1 16.30 9.05 6.17
CA MET A 1 15.42 9.92 5.36
C MET A 1 15.92 9.87 3.92
N SER A 2 15.17 9.29 2.98
CA SER A 2 15.57 9.32 1.57
C SER A 2 15.43 10.75 1.05
N LYS A 3 16.54 11.36 0.62
CA LYS A 3 16.50 12.64 -0.08
C LYS A 3 15.75 12.42 -1.40
N ILE A 4 14.53 12.95 -1.48
CA ILE A 4 13.78 13.06 -2.73
C ILE A 4 14.62 13.92 -3.67
N SER A 5 14.75 13.52 -4.94
CA SER A 5 15.48 14.32 -5.93
C SER A 5 14.75 15.63 -6.21
N LEU A 6 15.47 16.65 -6.68
CA LEU A 6 14.87 17.94 -7.04
C LEU A 6 13.77 17.77 -8.10
N ASP A 7 14.01 16.91 -9.09
CA ASP A 7 13.04 16.61 -10.14
C ASP A 7 11.76 15.98 -9.58
N ALA A 8 11.89 15.03 -8.64
CA ALA A 8 10.73 14.40 -8.00
C ALA A 8 9.91 15.40 -7.16
N LEU A 9 10.57 16.38 -6.53
CA LEU A 9 9.88 17.46 -5.83
C LEU A 9 9.13 18.38 -6.80
N ASN A 10 9.75 18.73 -7.93
CA ASN A 10 9.13 19.57 -8.95
C ASN A 10 7.90 18.90 -9.57
N VAL A 11 7.98 17.60 -9.86
CA VAL A 11 6.83 16.82 -10.36
C VAL A 11 5.70 16.81 -9.34
N ARG A 12 5.98 16.51 -8.08
CA ARG A 12 4.96 16.52 -7.00
C ARG A 12 4.26 17.88 -6.89
N ASN A 13 5.03 18.97 -6.89
CA ASN A 13 4.46 20.32 -6.77
C ASN A 13 3.54 20.65 -7.96
N ALA A 14 3.93 20.27 -9.18
CA ALA A 14 3.09 20.45 -10.37
C ALA A 14 1.80 19.62 -10.34
N LEU A 15 1.83 18.41 -9.77
CA LEU A 15 0.64 17.57 -9.57
C LEU A 15 -0.32 18.19 -8.53
N ILE A 16 0.22 18.73 -7.43
CA ILE A 16 -0.55 19.43 -6.39
C ILE A 16 -1.21 20.69 -6.97
N GLU A 17 -0.46 21.50 -7.71
CA GLU A 17 -0.98 22.72 -8.34
C GLU A 17 -2.15 22.43 -9.31
N LYS A 18 -2.06 21.31 -10.04
CA LYS A 18 -3.13 20.85 -10.93
C LYS A 18 -4.28 20.13 -10.22
N GLY A 19 -4.17 19.89 -8.92
CA GLY A 19 -5.19 19.17 -8.13
C GLY A 19 -5.34 17.69 -8.50
N ILE A 20 -4.31 17.09 -9.12
CA ILE A 20 -4.30 15.68 -9.56
C ILE A 20 -3.30 14.82 -8.78
N GLU A 21 -2.64 15.40 -7.78
CA GLU A 21 -1.85 14.63 -6.82
C GLU A 21 -2.77 13.73 -6.00
N THR A 22 -2.27 12.54 -5.65
CA THR A 22 -3.07 11.63 -4.85
C THR A 22 -3.19 12.15 -3.43
N PRO A 23 -4.41 12.24 -2.86
CA PRO A 23 -4.61 12.61 -1.47
C PRO A 23 -4.09 11.50 -0.56
N MET A 24 -2.84 11.63 -0.15
CA MET A 24 -2.16 10.70 0.74
C MET A 24 -2.17 11.22 2.17
N ILE A 25 -2.49 10.35 3.12
CA ILE A 25 -2.32 10.63 4.54
C ILE A 25 -0.95 10.11 4.96
N ASP A 26 -0.17 10.94 5.63
CA ASP A 26 1.13 10.53 6.13
C ASP A 26 0.97 9.45 7.21
N PRO A 27 1.60 8.28 7.03
CA PRO A 27 1.51 7.21 8.00
C PRO A 27 2.27 7.57 9.27
N THR A 28 1.60 7.43 10.42
CA THR A 28 2.20 7.69 11.74
C THR A 28 3.06 6.53 12.26
N GLN A 29 2.82 5.32 11.75
CA GLN A 29 3.48 4.07 12.17
C GLN A 29 4.67 3.68 11.28
N ALA A 30 5.61 2.94 11.87
CA ALA A 30 6.75 2.40 11.13
C ALA A 30 6.31 1.43 10.02
N LYS A 31 7.11 1.27 8.96
CA LYS A 31 6.78 0.37 7.83
C LYS A 31 6.49 -1.07 8.29
N ASN A 32 7.28 -1.58 9.23
CA ASN A 32 7.13 -2.94 9.73
C ASN A 32 5.83 -3.13 10.52
N GLU A 33 5.46 -2.18 11.39
CA GLU A 33 4.21 -2.19 12.14
C GLU A 33 2.99 -2.15 11.22
N ARG A 34 3.07 -1.35 10.15
CA ARG A 34 2.03 -1.29 9.12
C ARG A 34 1.92 -2.60 8.35
N ARG A 35 3.05 -3.23 8.00
CA ARG A 35 3.05 -4.53 7.31
C ARG A 35 2.38 -5.59 8.19
N GLU A 36 2.75 -5.67 9.47
CA GLU A 36 2.14 -6.60 10.42
C GLU A 36 0.62 -6.33 10.58
N SER A 37 0.25 -5.06 10.73
CA SER A 37 -1.16 -4.67 10.86
C SER A 37 -1.95 -5.06 9.61
N ILE A 38 -1.46 -4.78 8.41
CA ILE A 38 -2.13 -5.15 7.16
C ILE A 38 -2.25 -6.67 7.03
N ALA A 39 -1.22 -7.43 7.38
CA ALA A 39 -1.28 -8.90 7.33
C ALA A 39 -2.40 -9.44 8.23
N LYS A 40 -2.54 -8.90 9.45
CA LYS A 40 -3.65 -9.25 10.36
C LYS A 40 -5.02 -8.93 9.76
N HIS A 41 -5.19 -7.77 9.12
CA HIS A 41 -6.46 -7.43 8.47
C HIS A 41 -6.74 -8.34 7.27
N MET A 42 -5.72 -8.66 6.46
CA MET A 42 -5.88 -9.56 5.32
C MET A 42 -6.23 -10.99 5.75
N HIS A 43 -5.67 -11.46 6.86
CA HIS A 43 -6.05 -12.72 7.47
C HIS A 43 -7.56 -12.77 7.78
N GLU A 44 -8.12 -11.71 8.37
CA GLU A 44 -9.56 -11.63 8.64
C GLU A 44 -10.40 -11.49 7.36
N VAL A 45 -9.93 -10.74 6.36
CA VAL A 45 -10.59 -10.67 5.05
C VAL A 45 -10.65 -12.05 4.39
N MET A 46 -9.57 -12.82 4.42
CA MET A 46 -9.52 -14.17 3.84
C MET A 46 -10.51 -15.12 4.52
N LYS A 47 -10.69 -15.02 5.84
CA LYS A 47 -11.75 -15.77 6.54
C LYS A 47 -13.15 -15.38 6.07
N LEU A 48 -13.40 -14.08 5.87
CA LEU A 48 -14.71 -13.58 5.45
C LEU A 48 -15.12 -14.09 4.06
N ILE A 49 -14.15 -14.32 3.17
CA ILE A 49 -14.40 -14.89 1.84
C ILE A 49 -14.36 -16.43 1.82
N GLY A 50 -14.27 -17.08 2.99
CA GLY A 50 -14.35 -18.53 3.13
C GLY A 50 -13.05 -19.29 2.84
N LEU A 51 -11.89 -18.63 2.91
CA LEU A 51 -10.60 -19.30 2.77
C LEU A 51 -10.11 -19.85 4.12
N ASP A 52 -9.62 -21.08 4.09
CA ASP A 52 -9.04 -21.75 5.25
C ASP A 52 -7.51 -21.55 5.27
N LEU A 53 -7.03 -20.75 6.21
CA LEU A 53 -5.60 -20.44 6.35
C LEU A 53 -4.79 -21.54 7.03
N ARG A 54 -5.42 -22.67 7.40
CA ARG A 54 -4.70 -23.89 7.80
C ARG A 54 -4.10 -24.62 6.61
N ASP A 55 -4.52 -24.28 5.40
CA ASP A 55 -3.89 -24.74 4.15
C ASP A 55 -2.54 -24.03 3.98
N ASP A 56 -1.48 -24.83 3.79
CA ASP A 56 -0.10 -24.37 3.68
C ASP A 56 0.13 -23.47 2.46
N SER A 57 -0.67 -23.62 1.40
CA SER A 57 -0.61 -22.74 0.23
C SER A 57 -1.12 -21.32 0.55
N LEU A 58 -2.01 -21.20 1.54
CA LEU A 58 -2.70 -19.97 1.88
C LEU A 58 -2.12 -19.27 3.12
N GLU A 59 -1.50 -20.00 4.05
CA GLU A 59 -0.96 -19.48 5.33
C GLU A 59 -0.12 -18.20 5.15
N GLU A 60 0.78 -18.19 4.16
CA GLU A 60 1.68 -17.06 3.90
C GLU A 60 1.07 -15.93 3.04
N THR A 61 -0.16 -16.12 2.54
CA THR A 61 -0.82 -15.13 1.65
C THR A 61 -1.04 -13.77 2.32
N PRO A 62 -1.51 -13.66 3.58
CA PRO A 62 -1.67 -12.37 4.25
C PRO A 62 -0.35 -11.58 4.35
N ASN A 63 0.76 -12.27 4.63
CA ASN A 63 2.09 -11.67 4.70
C ASN A 63 2.54 -11.16 3.33
N ARG A 64 2.34 -11.96 2.28
CA ARG A 64 2.65 -11.55 0.90
C ARG A 64 1.86 -10.32 0.48
N LEU A 65 0.55 -10.27 0.77
CA LEU A 65 -0.30 -9.12 0.48
C LEU A 65 0.16 -7.86 1.22
N ALA A 66 0.52 -7.99 2.51
CA ALA A 66 1.00 -6.87 3.29
C ALA A 66 2.34 -6.31 2.79
N LYS A 67 3.27 -7.20 2.43
CA LYS A 67 4.53 -6.82 1.80
C LYS A 67 4.27 -6.10 0.48
N MET A 68 3.43 -6.67 -0.36
CA MET A 68 3.05 -6.11 -1.65
C MET A 68 2.48 -4.69 -1.50
N PHE A 69 1.60 -4.43 -0.53
CA PHE A 69 1.03 -3.09 -0.30
C PHE A 69 2.04 -2.06 0.21
N ILE A 70 2.98 -2.45 1.07
CA ILE A 70 3.93 -1.51 1.70
C ILE A 70 5.18 -1.29 0.85
N ASP A 71 5.62 -2.33 0.13
CA ASP A 71 6.93 -2.36 -0.52
C ASP A 71 6.85 -2.32 -2.06
N GLU A 72 5.73 -2.73 -2.67
CA GLU A 72 5.68 -3.00 -4.12
C GLU A 72 4.64 -2.16 -4.90
N ILE A 73 3.34 -2.22 -4.55
CA ILE A 73 2.26 -1.88 -5.49
C ILE A 73 1.66 -0.47 -5.36
N LEU A 74 1.89 0.24 -4.25
CA LEU A 74 1.08 1.43 -3.93
C LEU A 74 1.08 2.51 -5.03
N VAL A 75 2.09 2.56 -5.91
CA VAL A 75 2.21 3.58 -6.97
C VAL A 75 1.24 3.35 -8.15
N GLU A 76 1.01 2.11 -8.59
CA GLU A 76 0.24 1.86 -9.83
C GLU A 76 -1.29 1.82 -9.60
N TRP A 77 -1.72 1.32 -8.44
CA TRP A 77 -3.15 1.23 -8.11
C TRP A 77 -3.80 2.60 -7.94
N ILE A 78 -3.05 3.54 -7.36
CA ILE A 78 -3.48 4.91 -7.15
C ILE A 78 -3.69 5.65 -8.47
N MET A 79 -2.77 5.50 -9.43
CA MET A 79 -2.85 6.14 -10.75
C MET A 79 -4.10 5.72 -11.54
N ARG A 80 -4.61 4.50 -11.33
CA ARG A 80 -5.79 3.97 -12.04
C ARG A 80 -7.13 4.43 -11.46
N ILE A 81 -7.18 4.82 -10.19
CA ILE A 81 -8.43 5.30 -9.56
C ILE A 81 -8.82 6.69 -10.09
N PHE A 82 -7.84 7.53 -10.48
CA PHE A 82 -8.07 8.89 -11.00
C PHE A 82 -8.24 8.97 -12.53
N GLN A 83 -8.17 7.84 -13.25
CA GLN A 83 -8.46 7.78 -14.70
C GLN A 83 -9.94 7.42 -15.01
N ARG A 84 -10.81 7.44 -14.00
CA ARG A 84 -12.27 7.37 -14.14
C ARG A 84 -12.89 8.66 -13.60
#